data_AF-A0A842W4Q4-F1
#
_entry.id   AF-A0A842W4Q4-F1
#
_cell.length_a   1.000
_cell.length_b   1.000
_cell.length_c   1.000
_cell.angle_alpha   90.00
_cell.angle_beta   90.00
_cell.angle_gamma   90.00
#
_symmetry.space_group_name_H-M   'P 1'
#
loop_
_entity.id
_entity.type
_entity.pdbx_description
1 polymer ?
#
loop_
_entity_poly.entity_id
_entity_poly.type
_entity_poly.pdbx_seq_one_letter_code
_entity_poly.pdbx_strand_id
1 'polypeptide(L)'
;MAKIVSYDEENDILSIHKGFSRDEKFKGNIDVGELILDVSTKGRIKGIEIINATKFFKDFDIRKKMLENIVSAQFTASLKPNRIMLGIIIKAKNVKKEIPAKIAVPLETPVY
;
A
#
# COMPACT_ATOMS: atom_id res chain seq x y z
N MET A 1 -6.97 17.07 5.84
CA MET A 1 -5.75 16.42 6.38
C MET A 1 -4.84 16.07 5.22
N ALA A 2 -3.55 16.35 5.34
CA ALA A 2 -2.58 16.05 4.30
C ALA A 2 -2.39 14.52 4.21
N LYS A 3 -2.55 13.98 3.00
CA LYS A 3 -2.07 12.63 2.68
C LYS A 3 -0.56 12.74 2.55
N ILE A 4 0.16 11.89 3.25
CA ILE A 4 1.63 11.86 3.21
C ILE A 4 2.01 10.64 2.38
N VAL A 5 2.77 10.86 1.32
CA VAL A 5 3.48 9.80 0.62
C VAL A 5 4.96 10.11 0.67
N SER A 6 5.77 9.11 1.01
CA SER A 6 7.22 9.21 1.05
C SER A 6 7.82 7.92 0.53
N TYR A 7 8.87 8.03 -0.28
CA TYR A 7 9.70 6.90 -0.65
C TYR A 7 11.10 7.14 -0.10
N ASP A 8 11.55 6.26 0.79
CA ASP A 8 12.92 6.21 1.29
C ASP A 8 13.75 5.36 0.33
N GLU A 9 14.62 6.02 -0.42
CA GLU A 9 15.46 5.39 -1.43
C GLU A 9 16.56 4.50 -0.83
N GLU A 10 17.08 4.88 0.34
CA GLU A 10 18.19 4.20 1.01
C GLU A 10 17.73 2.86 1.59
N ASN A 11 16.54 2.87 2.20
CA ASN A 11 15.96 1.70 2.85
C ASN A 11 14.96 0.92 1.98
N ASP A 12 14.64 1.43 0.78
CA ASP A 12 13.61 0.92 -0.13
C ASP A 12 12.23 0.76 0.52
N ILE A 13 11.76 1.83 1.17
CA ILE A 13 10.48 1.84 1.91
C ILE A 13 9.53 2.85 1.29
N LEU A 14 8.33 2.40 0.89
CA LEU A 14 7.23 3.27 0.48
C LEU A 14 6.22 3.41 1.62
N SER A 15 6.04 4.63 2.12
CA SER A 15 5.04 4.96 3.16
C SER A 15 3.89 5.77 2.56
N ILE A 16 2.65 5.37 2.84
CA ILE A 16 1.42 6.06 2.43
C ILE A 16 0.51 6.24 3.65
N HIS A 17 0.26 7.47 4.07
CA HIS A 17 -0.50 7.76 5.29
C HIS A 17 -1.66 8.75 5.04
N LYS A 18 -2.84 8.46 5.60
CA LYS A 18 -4.07 9.26 5.44
C LYS A 18 -4.25 10.34 6.51
N GLY A 19 -3.39 10.37 7.52
CA GLY A 19 -3.57 11.19 8.73
C GLY A 19 -4.71 10.69 9.61
N PHE A 20 -4.80 11.15 10.86
CA PHE A 20 -5.84 10.73 11.81
C PHE A 20 -6.84 11.85 12.10
N SER A 21 -8.14 11.59 12.05
CA SER A 21 -9.13 12.62 12.46
C SER A 21 -8.91 13.05 13.91
N ARG A 22 -9.47 14.20 14.32
CA ARG A 22 -9.28 14.79 15.66
C ARG A 22 -9.53 13.81 16.82
N ASP A 23 -10.44 12.87 16.63
CA ASP A 23 -10.88 11.84 17.59
C ASP A 23 -10.37 10.43 17.24
N GLU A 24 -9.35 10.35 16.39
CA GLU A 24 -8.71 9.11 15.95
C GLU A 24 -7.21 9.22 16.23
N LYS A 25 -6.60 8.14 16.71
CA LYS A 25 -5.15 8.08 16.95
C LYS A 25 -4.61 6.75 16.45
N PHE A 26 -3.29 6.65 16.34
CA PHE A 26 -2.62 5.36 16.20
C PHE A 26 -2.97 4.45 17.39
N LYS A 27 -3.20 3.17 17.11
CA LYS A 27 -3.45 2.12 18.13
C LYS A 27 -2.37 1.05 18.11
N GLY A 28 -1.87 0.71 16.93
CA GLY A 28 -0.90 -0.35 16.71
C GLY A 28 -0.75 -0.62 15.22
N ASN A 29 0.03 -1.63 14.86
CA ASN A 29 0.21 -2.06 13.47
C ASN A 29 -0.10 -3.56 13.29
N ILE A 30 -0.33 -3.94 12.04
CA ILE A 30 -0.40 -5.33 11.60
C ILE A 30 0.77 -5.54 10.65
N ASP A 31 1.64 -6.49 10.98
CA ASP A 31 2.76 -6.91 10.14
C ASP A 31 2.33 -8.11 9.28
N VAL A 32 2.48 -7.97 7.96
CA VAL A 32 2.19 -9.01 6.95
C VAL A 32 3.36 -9.08 5.97
N GLY A 33 4.54 -9.44 6.48
CA GLY A 33 5.73 -9.64 5.66
C GLY A 33 6.31 -8.31 5.19
N GLU A 34 6.23 -8.02 3.89
CA GLU A 34 6.72 -6.75 3.33
C GLU A 34 5.73 -5.59 3.53
N LEU A 35 4.57 -5.83 4.16
CA LEU A 35 3.54 -4.83 4.40
C LEU A 35 3.32 -4.62 5.90
N ILE A 36 3.45 -3.37 6.35
CA ILE A 36 3.06 -2.93 7.69
C ILE A 36 1.85 -2.02 7.56
N LEU A 37 0.78 -2.33 8.30
CA LEU A 37 -0.49 -1.60 8.23
C LEU A 37 -0.77 -0.91 9.56
N ASP A 38 -0.82 0.43 9.56
CA ASP A 38 -1.13 1.19 10.78
C ASP A 38 -2.63 1.17 11.06
N VAL A 39 -3.00 0.67 12.23
CA VAL A 39 -4.38 0.57 12.71
C VAL A 39 -4.66 1.70 13.68
N SER A 40 -5.80 2.37 13.50
CA SER A 40 -6.24 3.41 14.42
C SER A 40 -7.06 2.88 15.61
N THR A 41 -7.30 3.77 16.59
CA THR A 41 -8.23 3.52 17.71
C THR A 41 -9.65 3.19 17.25
N LYS A 42 -10.01 3.51 16.00
CA LYS A 42 -11.30 3.19 15.38
C LYS A 42 -11.27 1.94 14.50
N GLY A 43 -10.18 1.16 14.53
CA GLY A 43 -10.05 -0.08 13.76
C GLY A 43 -9.88 0.12 12.26
N ARG A 44 -9.48 1.32 11.82
CA ARG A 44 -9.27 1.63 10.39
C ARG A 44 -7.79 1.57 10.05
N ILE A 45 -7.46 1.11 8.84
CA ILE A 45 -6.08 1.23 8.32
C ILE A 45 -5.85 2.67 7.87
N LYS A 46 -4.85 3.32 8.46
CA LYS A 46 -4.51 4.73 8.25
C LYS A 46 -3.16 4.93 7.58
N GLY A 47 -2.26 3.95 7.70
CA GLY A 47 -0.97 3.90 7.05
C GLY A 47 -0.73 2.55 6.38
N ILE A 48 0.05 2.57 5.31
CA ILE A 48 0.69 1.40 4.72
C ILE A 48 2.17 1.75 4.59
N GLU A 49 3.04 0.89 5.10
CA GLU A 49 4.46 0.88 4.78
C GLU A 49 4.75 -0.40 4.00
N ILE A 50 5.45 -0.24 2.87
CA ILE A 50 5.87 -1.34 2.02
C ILE A 50 7.39 -1.42 2.12
N ILE A 51 7.89 -2.42 2.84
CA ILE A 51 9.31 -2.73 2.95
C ILE A 51 9.75 -3.44 1.67
N ASN A 52 11.00 -3.22 1.26
CA ASN A 52 11.53 -3.73 -0.01
C ASN A 52 10.58 -3.40 -1.19
N ALA A 53 10.14 -2.14 -1.28
CA ALA A 53 9.08 -1.73 -2.19
C ALA A 53 9.39 -2.09 -3.66
N THR A 54 10.65 -2.02 -4.10
CA THR A 54 11.03 -2.45 -5.46
C THR A 54 10.81 -3.94 -5.69
N LYS A 55 11.05 -4.78 -4.67
CA LYS A 55 10.79 -6.21 -4.70
C LYS A 55 9.28 -6.48 -4.65
N PHE A 56 8.56 -5.80 -3.77
CA PHE A 56 7.11 -5.95 -3.64
C PHE A 56 6.38 -5.66 -4.95
N PHE A 57 6.77 -4.62 -5.68
CA PHE A 57 6.15 -4.25 -6.94
C PHE A 57 6.83 -4.83 -8.19
N LYS A 58 7.81 -5.72 -8.05
CA LYS A 58 8.60 -6.27 -9.17
C LYS A 58 7.71 -6.84 -10.28
N ASP A 59 6.64 -7.55 -9.91
CA ASP A 59 5.74 -8.18 -10.87
C ASP A 59 4.85 -7.19 -11.63
N PHE A 60 4.78 -5.94 -11.16
CA PHE A 60 4.05 -4.84 -11.77
C PHE A 60 4.97 -3.90 -12.56
N ASP A 61 6.25 -4.24 -12.80
CA ASP A 61 7.23 -3.35 -13.48
C ASP A 61 7.34 -1.94 -12.85
N ILE A 62 7.00 -1.81 -11.57
CA ILE A 62 7.23 -0.57 -10.81
C ILE A 62 8.65 -0.66 -10.27
N ARG A 63 9.55 0.09 -10.89
CA ARG A 63 10.98 0.12 -10.56
C ARG A 63 11.30 1.28 -9.62
N LYS A 64 12.48 1.22 -8.99
CA LYS A 64 13.03 2.25 -8.08
C LYS A 64 12.84 3.68 -8.60
N LYS A 65 13.23 3.92 -9.85
CA LYS A 65 13.07 5.23 -10.53
C LYS A 65 11.63 5.74 -10.57
N MET A 66 10.63 4.85 -10.64
CA MET A 66 9.23 5.26 -10.59
C MET A 66 8.81 5.62 -9.15
N LEU A 67 9.31 4.90 -8.15
CA LEU A 67 9.08 5.18 -6.73
C LEU A 67 9.70 6.53 -6.31
N GLU A 68 10.92 6.83 -6.77
CA GLU A 68 11.59 8.13 -6.59
C GLU A 68 10.80 9.31 -7.21
N ASN A 69 9.96 9.02 -8.22
CA ASN A 69 9.20 10.02 -8.96
C ASN A 69 7.70 10.01 -8.60
N ILE A 70 7.33 9.43 -7.45
CA ILE A 70 5.95 9.47 -6.95
C ILE A 70 5.53 10.92 -6.69
N VAL A 71 4.40 11.31 -7.27
CA VAL A 71 3.75 12.60 -7.07
C VAL A 71 2.69 12.49 -5.99
N SER A 72 1.93 11.40 -5.99
CA SER A 72 0.94 11.12 -4.96
C SER A 72 0.62 9.63 -4.93
N ALA A 73 0.26 9.13 -3.76
CA ALA A 73 -0.31 7.80 -3.63
C ALA A 73 -1.53 7.82 -2.71
N GLN A 74 -2.45 6.89 -2.96
CA GLN A 74 -3.64 6.71 -2.16
C GLN A 74 -3.89 5.22 -2.00
N PHE A 75 -4.56 4.84 -0.92
CA PHE A 75 -5.01 3.48 -0.77
C PHE A 75 -6.44 3.40 -0.24
N THR A 76 -7.11 2.29 -0.51
CA THR A 76 -8.34 1.85 0.15
C THR A 76 -8.02 0.58 0.93
N ALA A 77 -8.69 0.40 2.06
CA ALA A 77 -8.54 -0.79 2.88
C ALA A 77 -9.92 -1.24 3.35
N SER A 78 -10.23 -2.52 3.17
CA SER A 78 -11.43 -3.15 3.69
C SER A 78 -11.03 -4.32 4.56
N LEU A 79 -11.42 -4.26 5.84
CA LEU A 79 -11.19 -5.34 6.80
C LEU A 79 -12.45 -6.18 6.91
N LYS A 80 -12.28 -7.48 6.78
CA LYS A 80 -13.28 -8.52 7.09
C LYS A 80 -12.65 -9.48 8.11
N PRO A 81 -13.44 -10.26 8.87
CA PRO A 81 -12.91 -11.13 9.92
C PRO A 81 -11.77 -12.06 9.49
N ASN A 82 -11.76 -12.48 8.23
CA ASN A 82 -10.78 -13.43 7.68
C ASN A 82 -9.94 -12.87 6.52
N ARG A 83 -10.05 -11.57 6.19
CA ARG A 83 -9.27 -10.99 5.08
C ARG A 83 -9.12 -9.48 5.19
N ILE A 84 -8.02 -8.98 4.64
CA ILE A 84 -7.80 -7.56 4.39
C ILE A 84 -7.66 -7.38 2.88
N MET A 85 -8.48 -6.51 2.31
CA MET A 85 -8.32 -6.08 0.92
C MET A 85 -7.71 -4.70 0.89
N LEU A 86 -6.61 -4.55 0.14
CA LEU A 86 -5.93 -3.29 -0.10
C LEU A 86 -6.04 -2.93 -1.58
N GLY A 87 -6.45 -1.71 -1.88
CA GLY A 87 -6.31 -1.12 -3.21
C GLY A 87 -5.31 0.02 -3.13
N ILE A 88 -4.27 0.01 -3.95
CA ILE A 88 -3.22 1.04 -3.94
C ILE A 88 -3.22 1.73 -5.31
N ILE A 89 -3.23 3.06 -5.30
CA ILE A 89 -3.15 3.91 -6.49
C ILE A 89 -1.91 4.78 -6.34
N ILE A 90 -0.96 4.64 -7.26
CA ILE A 90 0.28 5.41 -7.31
C ILE A 90 0.27 6.28 -8.56
N LYS A 91 0.52 7.58 -8.39
CA LYS A 91 0.77 8.51 -9.49
C LYS A 91 2.23 8.92 -9.45
N ALA A 92 2.96 8.69 -10.54
CA ALA A 92 4.36 9.07 -10.68
C ALA A 92 4.60 9.85 -11.99
N LYS A 93 5.67 10.65 -12.04
CA LYS A 93 6.05 11.37 -13.27
C LYS A 93 6.48 10.37 -14.35
N ASN A 94 6.27 10.74 -15.61
CA ASN A 94 6.77 10.01 -16.79
C ASN A 94 6.29 8.56 -16.95
N VAL A 95 5.18 8.18 -16.31
CA VAL A 95 4.50 6.90 -16.56
C VAL A 95 3.72 7.01 -17.88
N LYS A 96 4.31 6.47 -18.97
CA LYS A 96 3.77 6.62 -20.34
C LYS A 96 2.65 5.64 -20.69
N LYS A 97 2.45 4.59 -19.89
CA LYS A 97 1.40 3.57 -20.08
C LYS A 97 0.87 3.12 -18.72
N GLU A 98 -0.43 2.88 -18.66
CA GLU A 98 -1.04 2.19 -17.52
C GLU A 98 -0.39 0.81 -17.36
N ILE A 99 0.04 0.48 -16.16
CA ILE A 99 0.60 -0.82 -15.83
C ILE A 99 -0.61 -1.73 -15.57
N PRO A 100 -0.87 -2.75 -16.41
CA PRO A 100 -2.01 -3.62 -16.20
C PRO A 100 -1.88 -4.33 -14.85
N ALA A 101 -2.93 -4.22 -14.03
CA ALA A 101 -2.98 -4.93 -12.76
C ALA A 101 -2.95 -6.44 -13.03
N LYS A 102 -1.92 -7.13 -12.52
CA LYS A 102 -1.92 -8.59 -12.42
C LYS A 102 -2.84 -8.98 -11.27
N ILE A 103 -4.14 -9.06 -11.53
CA ILE A 103 -5.10 -9.54 -10.54
C ILE A 103 -4.93 -11.07 -10.45
N ALA A 104 -4.30 -11.54 -9.36
CA ALA A 104 -4.39 -12.94 -8.99
C ALA A 104 -5.78 -13.19 -8.42
N VAL A 105 -6.68 -13.73 -9.24
CA VAL A 105 -7.96 -14.27 -8.76
C VAL A 105 -7.66 -15.68 -8.23
N PRO A 106 -7.93 -15.99 -6.96
CA PRO A 106 -7.86 -17.37 -6.49
C PRO A 106 -8.81 -18.20 -7.35
N LEU A 107 -8.28 -19.16 -8.09
CA LEU A 107 -9.12 -20.18 -8.71
C LEU A 107 -9.68 -21.02 -7.55
N GLU A 108 -11.00 -21.07 -7.42
CA GLU A 108 -11.65 -22.01 -6.50
C GLU A 108 -11.08 -23.39 -6.79
N THR A 109 -10.47 -24.02 -5.80
CA THR A 109 -9.98 -25.40 -5.94
C THR A 109 -11.22 -26.27 -6.09
N PRO A 110 -11.41 -27.00 -7.20
CA PRO A 110 -12.56 -27.89 -7.31
C PRO A 110 -12.46 -28.92 -6.19
N VAL A 111 -13.50 -29.01 -5.36
CA VAL A 111 -13.66 -30.10 -4.42
C VAL A 111 -14.13 -31.30 -5.24
N TYR A 112 -13.22 -32.25 -5.50
CA TYR A 112 -13.54 -33.55 -6.10
C TYR A 112 -14.02 -34.53 -5.03
#